data_AF-A0A2E5PWG1-F1
#
_entry.id   AF-A0A2E5PWG1-F1
#
_cell.length_a   1.000
_cell.length_b   1.000
_cell.length_c   1.000
_cell.angle_alpha   90.00
_cell.angle_beta   90.00
_cell.angle_gamma   90.00
#
_symmetry.space_group_name_H-M   'P 1'
#
loop_
_entity.id
_entity.type
_entity.pdbx_description
1 polymer ?
#
loop_
_entity_poly.entity_id
_entity_poly.type
_entity_poly.pdbx_seq_one_letter_code
_entity_poly.pdbx_strand_id
1 'polypeptide(L)'
;MKRLLSILVVDSIRELFRYKSFFLLVALLIVLDRLLKHFSSRIQFEFDRGSIHDLQWLAVWIYETLPVEMLDLLLNWKLWVVVLGLFFFKQLTSMWPSSDMRLMHRREGGRLRIFNALSSIKGTQLVWDALAISTVGVIGGIWIGIGYLLGWWVWHDWGNPSALTPFLVMSGVFWPVGMAGFSYSSKLAVLRRSGFKEKRRLFFLLFLNPRVMMMSWLFFLCRILISLVFVLFVPIGVLLSVENLPLRIFLASLSAAPAYSYVKMATFKFFLEVYGPYPEIRREYSEYFEALPN
;
A
#
# COMPACT_ATOMS: atom_id res chain seq x y z
N MET A 1 7.56 11.00 21.00
CA MET A 1 6.71 11.71 20.01
C MET A 1 7.43 12.88 19.33
N LYS A 2 8.06 13.82 20.06
CA LYS A 2 8.81 14.95 19.43
C LYS A 2 9.90 14.49 18.43
N ARG A 3 10.69 13.47 18.80
CA ARG A 3 11.71 12.85 17.93
C ARG A 3 11.11 12.20 16.67
N LEU A 4 10.04 11.42 16.85
CA LEU A 4 9.32 10.77 15.76
C LEU A 4 8.73 11.79 14.76
N LEU A 5 8.19 12.90 15.26
CA LEU A 5 7.61 13.95 14.43
C LEU A 5 8.69 14.73 13.66
N SER A 6 9.84 14.99 14.29
CA SER A 6 11.01 15.59 13.62
C SER A 6 11.53 14.71 12.48
N ILE A 7 11.69 13.42 12.73
CA ILE A 7 12.19 12.45 11.74
C ILE A 7 11.20 12.31 10.57
N LEU A 8 9.90 12.22 10.87
CA LEU A 8 8.88 12.01 9.85
C LEU A 8 8.62 13.25 9.01
N VAL A 9 8.69 14.45 9.58
CA VAL A 9 8.35 15.69 8.89
C VAL A 9 9.61 16.36 8.31
N VAL A 10 10.57 16.74 9.16
CA VAL A 10 11.70 17.59 8.76
C VAL A 10 12.69 16.83 7.89
N ASP A 11 13.11 15.64 8.33
CA ASP A 11 14.12 14.90 7.58
C ASP A 11 13.55 14.25 6.32
N SER A 12 12.26 13.87 6.31
CA SER A 12 11.62 13.33 5.09
C SER A 12 11.50 14.37 3.98
N ILE A 13 11.20 15.63 4.33
CA ILE A 13 11.13 16.73 3.36
C ILE A 13 12.53 17.06 2.81
N ARG A 14 13.55 17.09 3.68
CA ARG A 14 14.94 17.36 3.26
C ARG A 14 15.46 16.33 2.25
N GLU A 15 15.09 15.07 2.42
CA GLU A 15 15.54 13.97 1.57
C GLU A 15 14.69 13.76 0.30
N LEU A 16 13.53 14.43 0.19
CA LEU A 16 12.61 14.38 -0.94
C LEU A 16 13.29 14.68 -2.28
N PHE A 17 14.20 15.68 -2.29
CA PHE A 17 14.94 16.12 -3.48
C PHE A 17 15.94 15.08 -4.01
N ARG A 18 16.26 14.04 -3.24
CA ARG A 18 17.18 12.94 -3.64
C ARG A 18 16.46 11.70 -4.16
N TYR A 19 15.13 11.68 -4.10
CA TYR A 19 14.31 10.52 -4.45
C TYR A 19 13.93 10.54 -5.94
N LYS A 20 14.59 9.69 -6.74
CA LYS A 20 14.44 9.71 -8.21
C LYS A 20 13.26 8.88 -8.72
N SER A 21 12.54 8.15 -7.85
CA SER A 21 11.35 7.37 -8.24
C SER A 21 10.13 8.23 -8.60
N PHE A 22 10.24 9.57 -8.54
CA PHE A 22 9.25 10.53 -9.03
C PHE A 22 8.87 10.28 -10.51
N PHE A 23 9.84 9.98 -11.37
CA PHE A 23 9.59 9.76 -12.81
C PHE A 23 8.69 8.55 -13.09
N LEU A 24 8.77 7.51 -12.24
CA LEU A 24 7.88 6.34 -12.34
C LEU A 24 6.43 6.71 -12.01
N LEU A 25 6.22 7.61 -11.04
CA LEU A 25 4.87 8.08 -10.69
C LEU A 25 4.28 8.94 -11.82
N VAL A 26 5.08 9.81 -12.45
CA VAL A 26 4.65 10.59 -13.60
C VAL A 26 4.27 9.66 -14.77
N ALA A 27 5.06 8.63 -15.06
CA ALA A 27 4.72 7.64 -16.07
C ALA A 27 3.41 6.91 -15.76
N LEU A 28 3.20 6.50 -14.50
CA LEU A 28 1.95 5.88 -14.05
C LEU A 28 0.74 6.83 -14.18
N LEU A 29 0.90 8.12 -13.87
CA LEU A 29 -0.15 9.13 -14.04
C LEU A 29 -0.53 9.32 -15.52
N ILE A 30 0.44 9.28 -16.43
CA ILE A 30 0.17 9.34 -17.88
C ILE A 30 -0.61 8.11 -18.36
N VAL A 31 -0.26 6.93 -17.87
CA VAL A 31 -1.01 5.70 -18.17
C VAL A 31 -2.43 5.78 -17.59
N LEU A 32 -2.56 6.26 -16.36
CA LEU A 32 -3.85 6.46 -15.70
C LEU A 32 -4.74 7.46 -16.45
N ASP A 33 -4.19 8.59 -16.93
CA ASP A 33 -4.91 9.58 -17.75
C ASP A 33 -5.51 8.94 -19.02
N ARG A 34 -4.71 8.13 -19.72
CA ARG A 34 -5.16 7.44 -20.95
C ARG A 34 -6.24 6.41 -20.66
N LEU A 35 -6.09 5.63 -19.60
CA LEU A 35 -7.09 4.65 -19.18
C LEU A 35 -8.40 5.34 -18.76
N LEU A 36 -8.31 6.37 -17.91
CA LEU A 36 -9.49 7.10 -17.44
C LEU A 36 -10.28 7.70 -18.59
N LYS A 37 -9.65 8.30 -19.61
CA LYS A 37 -10.40 8.83 -20.76
C LYS A 37 -10.96 7.73 -21.68
N HIS A 38 -10.23 6.63 -21.85
CA HIS A 38 -10.72 5.50 -22.63
C HIS A 38 -11.96 4.86 -21.97
N PHE A 39 -11.99 4.80 -20.64
CA PHE A 39 -13.11 4.23 -19.90
C PHE A 39 -14.20 5.27 -19.60
N SER A 40 -13.90 6.54 -19.33
CA SER A 40 -14.92 7.57 -19.07
C SER A 40 -15.76 7.90 -20.30
N SER A 41 -15.20 7.71 -21.51
CA SER A 41 -15.98 7.83 -22.76
C SER A 41 -16.93 6.65 -22.98
N ARG A 42 -16.74 5.53 -22.27
CA ARG A 42 -17.61 4.34 -22.32
C ARG A 42 -18.49 4.18 -21.08
N ILE A 43 -18.09 4.78 -19.97
CA ILE A 43 -18.77 4.74 -18.68
C ILE A 43 -19.22 6.17 -18.43
N GLN A 44 -20.39 6.52 -18.99
CA GLN A 44 -21.18 7.59 -18.40
C GLN A 44 -21.55 7.09 -17.00
N PHE A 45 -20.80 7.51 -15.98
CA PHE A 45 -21.29 7.43 -14.62
C PHE A 45 -22.46 8.41 -14.54
N GLU A 46 -23.64 7.94 -14.95
CA GLU A 46 -24.86 8.40 -14.32
C GLU A 46 -24.72 7.98 -12.86
N PHE A 47 -24.11 8.86 -12.05
CA PHE A 47 -24.44 8.91 -10.64
C PHE A 47 -25.90 9.32 -10.60
N ASP A 48 -26.79 8.36 -10.87
CA ASP A 48 -28.14 8.46 -10.39
C ASP A 48 -27.96 8.70 -8.89
N ARG A 49 -28.42 9.87 -8.44
CA ARG A 49 -28.39 10.22 -7.02
C ARG A 49 -29.48 9.40 -6.34
N GLY A 50 -29.44 8.09 -6.51
CA GLY A 50 -30.01 7.15 -5.58
C GLY A 50 -29.55 7.60 -4.21
N SER A 51 -30.54 7.80 -3.34
CA SER A 51 -30.32 8.15 -1.95
C SER A 51 -29.15 7.34 -1.42
N ILE A 52 -28.13 7.99 -0.84
CA ILE A 52 -27.01 7.30 -0.15
C ILE A 52 -27.54 6.34 0.94
N HIS A 53 -28.82 6.45 1.30
CA HIS A 53 -29.53 5.55 2.21
C HIS A 53 -30.03 4.25 1.57
N ASP A 54 -30.07 4.12 0.25
CA ASP A 54 -30.41 2.86 -0.40
C ASP A 54 -29.14 2.01 -0.57
N LEU A 55 -28.65 1.49 0.56
CA LEU A 55 -27.57 0.49 0.59
C LEU A 55 -28.11 -0.92 0.34
N GLN A 56 -29.41 -1.07 0.05
CA GLN A 56 -30.05 -2.36 -0.07
C GLN A 56 -29.57 -3.12 -1.30
N TRP A 57 -29.39 -2.42 -2.43
CA TRP A 57 -28.80 -3.04 -3.64
C TRP A 57 -27.39 -3.59 -3.37
N LEU A 58 -26.58 -2.90 -2.56
CA LEU A 58 -25.22 -3.31 -2.23
C LEU A 58 -25.23 -4.53 -1.29
N ALA A 59 -26.16 -4.56 -0.33
CA ALA A 59 -26.36 -5.70 0.55
C ALA A 59 -26.82 -6.94 -0.22
N VAL A 60 -27.79 -6.79 -1.13
CA VAL A 60 -28.25 -7.87 -2.04
C VAL A 60 -27.07 -8.37 -2.87
N TRP A 61 -26.31 -7.47 -3.49
CA TRP A 61 -25.17 -7.87 -4.32
C TRP A 61 -24.10 -8.61 -3.51
N ILE A 62 -23.73 -8.11 -2.32
CA ILE A 62 -22.70 -8.74 -1.46
C ILE A 62 -23.13 -10.10 -0.90
N TYR A 63 -24.37 -10.24 -0.47
CA TYR A 63 -24.82 -11.45 0.24
C TYR A 63 -25.48 -12.49 -0.65
N GLU A 64 -26.04 -12.10 -1.80
CA GLU A 64 -26.80 -13.02 -2.67
C GLU A 64 -26.08 -13.25 -4.01
N THR A 65 -25.60 -12.18 -4.66
CA THR A 65 -24.99 -12.28 -6.00
C THR A 65 -23.52 -12.68 -5.95
N LEU A 66 -22.73 -12.00 -5.11
CA LEU A 66 -21.28 -12.15 -5.02
C LEU A 66 -20.82 -13.58 -4.72
N PRO A 67 -21.45 -14.37 -3.81
CA PRO A 67 -21.00 -15.74 -3.54
C PRO A 67 -21.05 -16.65 -4.77
N VAL A 68 -22.09 -16.49 -5.60
CA VAL A 68 -22.26 -17.24 -6.84
C VAL A 68 -21.24 -16.78 -7.87
N GLU A 69 -21.12 -15.47 -8.10
CA GLU A 69 -20.14 -14.91 -9.03
C GLU A 69 -18.69 -15.20 -8.61
N MET A 70 -18.39 -15.25 -7.32
CA MET A 70 -17.05 -15.56 -6.82
C MET A 70 -16.58 -16.96 -7.23
N LEU A 71 -17.47 -17.95 -7.26
CA LEU A 71 -17.11 -19.29 -7.72
C LEU A 71 -16.73 -19.28 -9.20
N ASP A 72 -17.52 -18.60 -10.03
CA ASP A 72 -17.24 -18.45 -11.46
C ASP A 72 -15.94 -17.68 -11.71
N LEU A 73 -15.69 -16.62 -10.93
CA LEU A 73 -14.44 -15.86 -10.98
C LEU A 73 -13.23 -16.72 -10.58
N LEU A 74 -13.34 -17.52 -9.51
CA LEU A 74 -12.26 -18.39 -9.03
C LEU A 74 -11.95 -19.53 -10.01
N LEU A 75 -12.90 -19.98 -10.81
CA LEU A 75 -12.67 -21.00 -11.84
C LEU A 75 -12.12 -20.43 -13.14
N ASN A 76 -12.14 -19.11 -13.32
CA ASN A 76 -11.68 -18.46 -14.54
C ASN A 76 -10.14 -18.34 -14.59
N TRP A 77 -9.49 -19.22 -15.36
CA TRP A 77 -8.03 -19.19 -15.53
C TRP A 77 -7.49 -17.86 -16.09
N LYS A 78 -8.26 -17.15 -16.92
CA LYS A 78 -7.83 -15.85 -17.48
C LYS A 78 -7.69 -14.82 -16.37
N LEU A 79 -8.59 -14.85 -15.39
CA LEU A 79 -8.52 -13.99 -14.22
C LEU A 79 -7.22 -14.26 -13.46
N TRP A 80 -6.86 -15.53 -13.23
CA TRP A 80 -5.63 -15.90 -12.55
C TRP A 80 -4.36 -15.42 -13.27
N VAL A 81 -4.32 -15.47 -14.59
CA VAL A 81 -3.20 -14.93 -15.38
C VAL A 81 -3.07 -13.41 -15.17
N VAL A 82 -4.18 -12.69 -15.19
CA VAL A 82 -4.19 -11.23 -14.93
C VAL A 82 -3.78 -10.94 -13.49
N VAL A 83 -4.32 -11.65 -12.51
CA VAL A 83 -4.00 -11.50 -11.08
C VAL A 83 -2.52 -11.79 -10.83
N LEU A 84 -1.96 -12.85 -11.42
CA LEU A 84 -0.53 -13.16 -11.33
C LEU A 84 0.32 -12.05 -11.97
N GLY A 85 -0.07 -11.56 -13.15
CA GLY A 85 0.62 -10.45 -13.81
C GLY A 85 0.62 -9.18 -12.94
N LEU A 86 -0.52 -8.81 -12.38
CA LEU A 86 -0.67 -7.69 -11.46
C LEU A 86 0.13 -7.90 -10.17
N PHE A 87 0.18 -9.12 -9.66
CA PHE A 87 0.96 -9.47 -8.48
C PHE A 87 2.46 -9.27 -8.73
N PHE A 88 3.01 -9.79 -9.83
CA PHE A 88 4.42 -9.59 -10.19
C PHE A 88 4.74 -8.12 -10.44
N PHE A 89 3.84 -7.40 -11.12
CA PHE A 89 3.99 -5.96 -11.34
C PHE A 89 4.00 -5.18 -10.03
N LYS A 90 3.09 -5.50 -9.11
CA LYS A 90 3.06 -4.94 -7.75
C LYS A 90 4.33 -5.27 -6.98
N GLN A 91 4.86 -6.49 -7.13
CA GLN A 91 6.09 -6.90 -6.47
C GLN A 91 7.28 -6.06 -6.93
N LEU A 92 7.44 -5.90 -8.24
CA LEU A 92 8.48 -5.06 -8.82
C LEU A 92 8.37 -3.61 -8.38
N THR A 93 7.17 -3.01 -8.45
CA THR A 93 6.92 -1.62 -8.04
C THR A 93 7.00 -1.39 -6.53
N SER A 94 6.88 -2.43 -5.71
CA SER A 94 7.06 -2.37 -4.24
C SER A 94 8.52 -2.52 -3.83
N MET A 95 9.23 -3.48 -4.43
CA MET A 95 10.62 -3.79 -4.11
C MET A 95 11.59 -2.76 -4.70
N TRP A 96 11.32 -2.24 -5.89
CA TRP A 96 12.22 -1.30 -6.57
C TRP A 96 12.45 -0.01 -5.77
N PRO A 97 11.42 0.70 -5.27
CA PRO A 97 11.65 1.90 -4.47
C PRO A 97 12.24 1.56 -3.09
N SER A 98 11.87 0.42 -2.51
CA SER A 98 12.46 -0.07 -1.25
C SER A 98 13.97 -0.34 -1.39
N SER A 99 14.39 -0.85 -2.56
CA SER A 99 15.80 -1.05 -2.92
C SER A 99 16.53 0.27 -3.13
N ASP A 100 15.93 1.25 -3.83
CA ASP A 100 16.53 2.59 -4.00
C ASP A 100 16.75 3.29 -2.65
N MET A 101 15.79 3.20 -1.72
CA MET A 101 15.92 3.78 -0.38
C MET A 101 17.03 3.13 0.45
N ARG A 102 17.16 1.80 0.37
CA ARG A 102 18.26 1.08 1.02
C ARG A 102 19.62 1.52 0.48
N LEU A 103 19.75 1.60 -0.84
CA LEU A 103 20.96 2.07 -1.52
C LEU A 103 21.31 3.51 -1.14
N MET A 104 20.30 4.38 -1.06
CA MET A 104 20.46 5.77 -0.61
C MET A 104 20.96 5.88 0.84
N HIS A 105 20.39 5.12 1.78
CA HIS A 105 20.80 5.16 3.19
C HIS A 105 22.16 4.50 3.45
N ARG A 106 22.65 3.65 2.55
CA ARG A 106 23.99 3.03 2.64
C ARG A 106 25.03 3.72 1.76
N ARG A 107 24.69 4.83 1.10
CA ARG A 107 25.52 5.54 0.09
C ARG A 107 26.06 4.64 -1.03
N GLU A 108 25.46 3.48 -1.26
CA GLU A 108 25.81 2.53 -2.31
C GLU A 108 24.89 2.82 -3.50
N GLY A 109 25.35 3.36 -4.63
CA GLY A 109 24.39 3.61 -5.73
C GLY A 109 24.92 4.24 -7.02
N GLY A 110 25.96 5.07 -6.96
CA GLY A 110 26.55 5.72 -8.14
C GLY A 110 25.56 6.54 -8.97
N ARG A 111 25.93 6.88 -10.22
CA ARG A 111 25.12 7.71 -11.14
C ARG A 111 23.86 6.98 -11.67
N LEU A 112 23.90 5.65 -11.83
CA LEU A 112 22.81 4.80 -12.35
C LEU A 112 22.06 4.02 -11.25
N ARG A 113 21.80 4.66 -10.11
CA ARG A 113 21.20 4.04 -8.91
C ARG A 113 19.87 3.31 -9.16
N ILE A 114 19.05 3.84 -10.07
CA ILE A 114 17.71 3.30 -10.40
C ILE A 114 17.80 1.90 -11.04
N PHE A 115 18.73 1.71 -11.99
CA PHE A 115 18.92 0.43 -12.68
C PHE A 115 19.67 -0.58 -11.79
N ASN A 116 20.62 -0.09 -10.98
CA ASN A 116 21.31 -0.91 -10.00
C ASN A 116 20.38 -1.41 -8.88
N ALA A 117 19.38 -0.60 -8.50
CA ALA A 117 18.35 -1.02 -7.55
C ALA A 117 17.55 -2.23 -8.08
N LEU A 118 17.24 -2.23 -9.38
CA LEU A 118 16.49 -3.30 -10.04
C LEU A 118 17.34 -4.58 -10.20
N SER A 119 18.58 -4.45 -10.67
CA SER A 119 19.50 -5.59 -10.87
C SER A 119 19.94 -6.26 -9.56
N SER A 120 19.83 -5.55 -8.43
CA SER A 120 20.17 -6.08 -7.11
C SER A 120 19.12 -7.00 -6.50
N ILE A 121 17.91 -7.06 -7.07
CA ILE A 121 16.81 -7.88 -6.55
C ILE A 121 17.08 -9.35 -6.85
N LYS A 122 17.20 -10.17 -5.80
CA LYS A 122 17.39 -11.63 -5.93
C LYS A 122 16.05 -12.37 -5.84
N GLY A 123 15.94 -13.51 -6.53
CA GLY A 123 14.73 -14.35 -6.51
C GLY A 123 14.29 -14.78 -5.10
N THR A 124 15.24 -14.99 -4.19
CA THR A 124 14.94 -15.30 -2.77
C THR A 124 14.22 -14.16 -2.04
N GLN A 125 14.46 -12.91 -2.43
CA GLN A 125 13.76 -11.75 -1.87
C GLN A 125 12.33 -11.66 -2.40
N LEU A 126 12.14 -12.02 -3.67
CA LEU A 126 10.82 -12.07 -4.30
C LEU A 126 9.94 -13.16 -3.68
N VAL A 127 10.49 -14.36 -3.46
CA VAL A 127 9.81 -15.47 -2.76
C VAL A 127 9.44 -15.08 -1.33
N TRP A 128 10.34 -14.45 -0.59
CA TRP A 128 10.05 -13.94 0.75
C TRP A 128 8.88 -12.94 0.74
N ASP A 129 8.95 -11.92 -0.11
CA ASP A 129 7.94 -10.87 -0.16
C ASP A 129 6.59 -11.46 -0.60
N ALA A 130 6.59 -12.45 -1.50
CA ALA A 130 5.38 -13.18 -1.89
C ALA A 130 4.75 -13.94 -0.72
N LEU A 131 5.54 -14.74 0.01
CA LEU A 131 5.04 -15.50 1.16
C LEU A 131 4.50 -14.58 2.27
N ALA A 132 5.18 -13.48 2.55
CA ALA A 132 4.74 -12.53 3.57
C ALA A 132 3.45 -11.78 3.15
N ILE A 133 3.32 -11.39 1.88
CA ILE A 133 2.08 -10.82 1.34
C ILE A 133 0.93 -11.84 1.38
N SER A 134 1.18 -13.09 0.99
CA SER A 134 0.18 -14.16 1.06
C SER A 134 -0.26 -14.41 2.50
N THR A 135 0.66 -14.37 3.46
CA THR A 135 0.34 -14.49 4.89
C THR A 135 -0.60 -13.38 5.35
N VAL A 136 -0.33 -12.13 4.97
CA VAL A 136 -1.20 -10.97 5.26
C VAL A 136 -2.57 -11.16 4.59
N GLY A 137 -2.58 -11.64 3.34
CA GLY A 137 -3.80 -11.92 2.59
C GLY A 137 -4.66 -12.99 3.26
N VAL A 138 -4.07 -14.07 3.76
CA VAL A 138 -4.80 -15.14 4.49
C VAL A 138 -5.34 -14.61 5.82
N ILE A 139 -4.52 -13.92 6.62
CA ILE A 139 -4.97 -13.34 7.90
C ILE A 139 -6.11 -12.34 7.66
N GLY A 140 -5.95 -11.48 6.66
CA GLY A 140 -6.97 -10.49 6.28
C GLY A 140 -8.23 -11.13 5.73
N GLY A 141 -8.10 -12.18 4.91
CA GLY A 141 -9.22 -12.93 4.35
C GLY A 141 -10.03 -13.63 5.44
N ILE A 142 -9.37 -14.25 6.43
CA ILE A 142 -10.06 -14.82 7.59
C ILE A 142 -10.76 -13.72 8.38
N TRP A 143 -10.08 -12.61 8.67
CA TRP A 143 -10.65 -11.49 9.43
C TRP A 143 -11.88 -10.87 8.74
N ILE A 144 -11.74 -10.51 7.46
CA ILE A 144 -12.83 -9.93 6.67
C ILE A 144 -13.93 -10.96 6.45
N GLY A 145 -13.58 -12.24 6.26
CA GLY A 145 -14.53 -13.35 6.15
C GLY A 145 -15.39 -13.53 7.38
N ILE A 146 -14.84 -13.36 8.58
CA ILE A 146 -15.62 -13.33 9.82
C ILE A 146 -16.63 -12.18 9.78
N GLY A 147 -16.21 -10.98 9.36
CA GLY A 147 -17.11 -9.82 9.23
C GLY A 147 -18.20 -10.03 8.19
N TYR A 148 -17.86 -10.69 7.08
CA TYR A 148 -18.82 -11.12 6.07
C TYR A 148 -19.85 -12.08 6.66
N LEU A 149 -19.42 -13.14 7.36
CA LEU A 149 -20.31 -14.14 7.95
C LEU A 149 -21.24 -13.54 9.01
N LEU A 150 -20.72 -12.65 9.85
CA LEU A 150 -21.53 -11.91 10.83
C LEU A 150 -22.60 -11.06 10.14
N GLY A 151 -22.23 -10.36 9.07
CA GLY A 151 -23.18 -9.58 8.28
C GLY A 151 -24.19 -10.46 7.54
N TRP A 152 -23.76 -11.60 7.01
CA TRP A 152 -24.61 -12.56 6.31
C TRP A 152 -25.71 -13.12 7.23
N TRP A 153 -25.40 -13.44 8.50
CA TRP A 153 -26.42 -13.83 9.48
C TRP A 153 -27.48 -12.74 9.70
N VAL A 154 -27.05 -11.49 9.87
CA VAL A 154 -27.96 -10.34 10.03
C VAL A 154 -28.82 -10.13 8.77
N TRP A 155 -28.22 -10.30 7.58
CA TRP A 155 -28.93 -10.19 6.31
C TRP A 155 -29.98 -11.29 6.17
N HIS A 156 -29.60 -12.54 6.45
CA HIS A 156 -30.48 -13.69 6.30
C HIS A 156 -31.70 -13.62 7.22
N ASP A 157 -31.50 -13.21 8.47
CA ASP A 157 -32.57 -13.18 9.45
C ASP A 157 -33.50 -11.97 9.25
N TRP A 158 -32.95 -10.78 8.95
CA TRP A 158 -33.69 -9.52 9.04
C TRP A 158 -33.80 -8.74 7.72
N GLY A 159 -33.09 -9.13 6.65
CA GLY A 159 -33.12 -8.45 5.36
C GLY A 159 -32.71 -6.98 5.40
N ASN A 160 -31.93 -6.57 6.42
CA ASN A 160 -31.62 -5.17 6.69
C ASN A 160 -30.24 -4.79 6.13
N PRO A 161 -30.11 -3.66 5.39
CA PRO A 161 -28.81 -3.16 4.90
C PRO A 161 -27.76 -2.92 5.98
N SER A 162 -28.16 -2.77 7.25
CA SER A 162 -27.24 -2.70 8.40
C SER A 162 -26.33 -3.92 8.53
N ALA A 163 -26.69 -5.05 7.91
CA ALA A 163 -25.88 -6.24 7.73
C ALA A 163 -24.50 -5.96 7.11
N LEU A 164 -24.35 -4.90 6.31
CA LEU A 164 -23.06 -4.49 5.75
C LEU A 164 -22.06 -4.00 6.81
N THR A 165 -22.54 -3.55 7.97
CA THR A 165 -21.72 -2.89 8.99
C THR A 165 -20.56 -3.76 9.48
N PRO A 166 -20.76 -5.02 9.92
CA PRO A 166 -19.66 -5.90 10.33
C PRO A 166 -18.59 -6.07 9.24
N PHE A 167 -19.00 -6.29 7.99
CA PHE A 167 -18.08 -6.47 6.87
C PHE A 167 -17.24 -5.21 6.60
N LEU A 168 -17.89 -4.03 6.56
CA LEU A 168 -17.21 -2.76 6.32
C LEU A 168 -16.27 -2.37 7.46
N VAL A 169 -16.72 -2.54 8.71
CA VAL A 169 -15.91 -2.23 9.90
C VAL A 169 -14.68 -3.13 9.96
N MET A 170 -14.85 -4.45 9.79
CA MET A 170 -13.71 -5.37 9.83
C MET A 170 -12.73 -5.12 8.69
N SER A 171 -13.22 -4.80 7.49
CA SER A 171 -12.39 -4.39 6.35
C SER A 171 -11.62 -3.09 6.65
N GLY A 172 -12.29 -2.08 7.16
CA GLY A 172 -11.69 -0.78 7.51
C GLY A 172 -10.64 -0.88 8.61
N VAL A 173 -10.89 -1.69 9.64
CA VAL A 173 -9.95 -1.93 10.75
C VAL A 173 -8.73 -2.71 10.28
N PHE A 174 -8.90 -3.69 9.39
CA PHE A 174 -7.77 -4.46 8.87
C PHE A 174 -6.92 -3.68 7.88
N TRP A 175 -7.50 -2.71 7.15
CA TRP A 175 -6.83 -2.02 6.06
C TRP A 175 -5.47 -1.39 6.43
N PRO A 176 -5.31 -0.64 7.55
CA PRO A 176 -4.00 -0.17 7.99
C PRO A 176 -3.00 -1.29 8.30
N VAL A 177 -3.46 -2.41 8.89
CA VAL A 177 -2.61 -3.58 9.17
C VAL A 177 -2.14 -4.24 7.88
N GLY A 178 -3.06 -4.44 6.93
CA GLY A 178 -2.73 -4.98 5.61
C GLY A 178 -1.70 -4.14 4.88
N MET A 179 -1.87 -2.80 4.90
CA MET A 179 -0.92 -1.89 4.29
C MET A 179 0.44 -1.90 5.02
N ALA A 180 0.44 -1.99 6.35
CA ALA A 180 1.66 -2.16 7.14
C ALA A 180 2.39 -3.45 6.78
N GLY A 181 1.67 -4.57 6.71
CA GLY A 181 2.19 -5.88 6.32
C GLY A 181 2.85 -5.85 4.96
N PHE A 182 2.16 -5.34 3.93
CA PHE A 182 2.73 -5.21 2.59
C PHE A 182 3.97 -4.31 2.56
N SER A 183 3.97 -3.25 3.37
CA SER A 183 5.08 -2.31 3.39
C SER A 183 6.28 -2.81 4.18
N TYR A 184 6.08 -3.62 5.23
CA TYR A 184 7.16 -4.22 6.01
C TYR A 184 7.74 -5.44 5.31
N SER A 185 6.90 -6.22 4.63
CA SER A 185 7.30 -7.34 3.78
C SER A 185 8.40 -6.92 2.80
N SER A 186 8.17 -5.83 2.05
CA SER A 186 9.13 -5.34 1.06
C SER A 186 10.41 -4.81 1.69
N LYS A 187 10.34 -4.15 2.87
CA LYS A 187 11.53 -3.63 3.58
C LYS A 187 12.38 -4.74 4.18
N LEU A 188 11.75 -5.77 4.75
CA LEU A 188 12.44 -6.95 5.27
C LEU A 188 13.04 -7.80 4.14
N ALA A 189 12.41 -7.82 2.96
CA ALA A 189 12.93 -8.52 1.79
C ALA A 189 14.34 -8.02 1.42
N VAL A 190 14.56 -6.70 1.49
CA VAL A 190 15.81 -6.07 1.07
C VAL A 190 16.96 -6.20 2.08
N LEU A 191 16.71 -6.67 3.31
CA LEU A 191 17.79 -6.92 4.28
C LEU A 191 18.74 -7.99 3.73
N ARG A 192 20.02 -7.65 3.57
CA ARG A 192 21.03 -8.59 3.04
C ARG A 192 21.62 -9.48 4.12
N ARG A 193 21.81 -8.94 5.33
CA ARG A 193 22.53 -9.64 6.42
C ARG A 193 21.66 -10.60 7.23
N SER A 194 20.34 -10.57 7.05
CA SER A 194 19.40 -11.42 7.77
C SER A 194 18.95 -12.64 6.95
N GLY A 195 18.94 -13.80 7.59
CA GLY A 195 18.39 -15.04 7.06
C GLY A 195 16.85 -15.05 7.05
N PHE A 196 16.27 -16.04 6.36
CA PHE A 196 14.82 -16.16 6.20
C PHE A 196 14.07 -16.30 7.54
N LYS A 197 14.66 -17.04 8.51
CA LYS A 197 14.10 -17.23 9.85
C LYS A 197 14.00 -15.93 10.64
N GLU A 198 15.02 -15.08 10.56
CA GLU A 198 15.04 -13.76 11.21
C GLU A 198 14.03 -12.83 10.58
N LYS A 199 13.96 -12.78 9.24
CA LYS A 199 12.93 -12.00 8.52
C LYS A 199 11.52 -12.43 8.93
N ARG A 200 11.27 -13.74 9.04
CA ARG A 200 10.00 -14.30 9.53
C ARG A 200 9.68 -13.84 10.94
N ARG A 201 10.64 -13.97 11.86
CA ARG A 201 10.45 -13.51 13.25
C ARG A 201 10.12 -12.02 13.29
N LEU A 202 10.88 -11.20 12.57
CA LEU A 202 10.66 -9.75 12.53
C LEU A 202 9.28 -9.43 11.94
N PHE A 203 8.89 -10.07 10.85
CA PHE A 203 7.60 -9.84 10.22
C PHE A 203 6.41 -10.11 11.16
N PHE A 204 6.45 -11.23 11.88
CA PHE A 204 5.36 -11.59 12.81
C PHE A 204 5.28 -10.68 14.03
N LEU A 205 6.29 -9.88 14.35
CA LEU A 205 6.17 -8.86 15.40
C LEU A 205 5.08 -7.83 15.10
N LEU A 206 4.77 -7.59 13.82
CA LEU A 206 3.64 -6.74 13.43
C LEU A 206 2.32 -7.24 14.02
N PHE A 207 2.14 -8.56 14.09
CA PHE A 207 0.90 -9.19 14.56
C PHE A 207 0.97 -9.61 16.03
N LEU A 208 2.16 -9.96 16.51
CA LEU A 208 2.36 -10.54 17.85
C LEU A 208 2.70 -9.50 18.91
N ASN A 209 3.27 -8.34 18.54
CA ASN A 209 3.63 -7.30 19.51
C ASN A 209 2.60 -6.15 19.44
N PRO A 210 1.75 -5.98 20.48
CA PRO A 210 0.70 -4.96 20.48
C PRO A 210 1.22 -3.54 20.26
N ARG A 211 2.43 -3.23 20.75
CA ARG A 211 3.03 -1.90 20.59
C ARG A 211 3.41 -1.65 19.13
N VAL A 212 4.03 -2.63 18.48
CA VAL A 212 4.39 -2.55 17.05
C VAL A 212 3.12 -2.46 16.21
N MET A 213 2.12 -3.30 16.52
CA MET A 213 0.83 -3.31 15.84
C MET A 213 0.12 -1.96 15.94
N MET A 214 -0.08 -1.43 17.15
CA MET A 214 -0.84 -0.20 17.39
C MET A 214 -0.16 1.02 16.77
N MET A 215 1.16 1.14 16.94
CA MET A 215 1.92 2.23 16.32
C MET A 215 1.83 2.14 14.80
N SER A 216 1.97 0.94 14.23
CA SER A 216 1.82 0.73 12.80
C SER A 216 0.41 1.07 12.33
N TRP A 217 -0.61 0.63 13.06
CA TRP A 217 -2.00 0.89 12.72
C TRP A 217 -2.29 2.38 12.60
N LEU A 218 -1.92 3.16 13.63
CA LEU A 218 -2.13 4.62 13.64
C LEU A 218 -1.34 5.32 12.52
N PHE A 219 -0.07 4.97 12.34
CA PHE A 219 0.76 5.55 11.30
C PHE A 219 0.19 5.26 9.90
N PHE A 220 -0.18 4.00 9.64
CA PHE A 220 -0.71 3.59 8.34
C PHE A 220 -2.10 4.15 8.08
N LEU A 221 -2.95 4.31 9.09
CA LEU A 221 -4.22 5.02 8.96
C LEU A 221 -4.00 6.46 8.47
N CYS A 222 -3.15 7.23 9.15
CA CYS A 222 -2.81 8.60 8.73
C CYS A 222 -2.24 8.63 7.31
N ARG A 223 -1.33 7.70 7.00
CA ARG A 223 -0.76 7.56 5.66
C ARG A 223 -1.84 7.28 4.59
N ILE A 224 -2.81 6.42 4.88
CA ILE A 224 -3.90 6.10 3.96
C ILE A 224 -4.72 7.34 3.69
N LEU A 225 -5.10 8.09 4.72
CA LEU A 225 -5.84 9.34 4.57
C LEU A 225 -5.09 10.38 3.71
N ILE A 226 -3.80 10.59 3.98
CA ILE A 226 -2.96 11.50 3.17
C ILE A 226 -2.89 11.01 1.72
N SER A 227 -2.71 9.70 1.52
CA SER A 227 -2.61 9.13 0.17
C SER A 227 -3.94 9.23 -0.59
N LEU A 228 -5.07 8.99 0.06
CA LEU A 228 -6.40 9.13 -0.54
C LEU A 228 -6.63 10.55 -1.03
N VAL A 229 -6.31 11.57 -0.21
CA VAL A 229 -6.50 12.96 -0.61
C VAL A 229 -5.55 13.37 -1.72
N PHE A 230 -4.24 13.26 -1.49
CA PHE A 230 -3.24 13.89 -2.36
C PHE A 230 -2.76 13.02 -3.52
N VAL A 231 -2.86 11.70 -3.42
CA VAL A 231 -2.41 10.76 -4.46
C VAL A 231 -3.58 10.25 -5.30
N LEU A 232 -4.81 10.23 -4.76
CA LEU A 232 -5.99 9.74 -5.47
C LEU A 232 -6.98 10.85 -5.83
N PHE A 233 -7.66 11.45 -4.85
CA PHE A 233 -8.78 12.35 -5.10
C PHE A 233 -8.38 13.64 -5.81
N VAL A 234 -7.33 14.33 -5.34
CA VAL A 234 -6.87 15.57 -5.98
C VAL A 234 -6.38 15.31 -7.40
N PRO A 235 -5.53 14.31 -7.68
CA PRO A 235 -5.14 13.97 -9.05
C PRO A 235 -6.32 13.60 -9.93
N ILE A 236 -7.27 12.75 -9.48
CA ILE A 236 -8.46 12.41 -10.27
C ILE A 236 -9.28 13.65 -10.60
N GLY A 237 -9.52 14.53 -9.62
CA GLY A 237 -10.23 15.79 -9.84
C GLY A 237 -9.54 16.67 -10.89
N VAL A 238 -8.22 16.81 -10.81
CA VAL A 238 -7.42 17.53 -11.82
C VAL A 238 -7.50 16.84 -13.18
N LEU A 239 -7.45 15.51 -13.20
CA LEU A 239 -7.45 14.74 -14.45
C LEU A 239 -8.79 14.87 -15.20
N LEU A 240 -9.90 14.95 -14.46
CA LEU A 240 -11.24 15.08 -15.02
C LEU A 240 -11.61 16.53 -15.39
N SER A 241 -11.09 17.53 -14.65
CA SER A 241 -11.48 18.93 -14.81
C SER A 241 -10.59 19.75 -15.74
N VAL A 242 -9.34 19.33 -16.01
CA VAL A 242 -8.38 20.11 -16.82
C VAL A 242 -8.25 19.54 -18.24
N GLU A 243 -8.70 20.29 -19.23
CA GLU A 243 -8.68 19.85 -20.63
C GLU A 243 -7.26 19.81 -21.21
N ASN A 244 -6.47 20.86 -20.95
CA ASN A 244 -5.11 21.03 -21.45
C ASN A 244 -4.17 19.94 -20.90
N LEU A 245 -3.68 19.06 -21.78
CA LEU A 245 -2.89 17.89 -21.41
C LEU A 245 -1.60 18.23 -20.63
N PRO A 246 -0.71 19.13 -21.12
CA PRO A 246 0.48 19.53 -20.37
C PRO A 246 0.16 20.06 -18.97
N LEU A 247 -0.83 20.95 -18.86
CA LEU A 247 -1.21 21.56 -17.58
C LEU A 247 -1.83 20.53 -16.62
N ARG A 248 -2.68 19.65 -17.13
CA ARG A 248 -3.32 18.55 -16.39
C ARG A 248 -2.27 17.63 -15.75
N ILE A 249 -1.34 17.12 -16.56
CA ILE A 249 -0.31 16.20 -16.09
C ILE A 249 0.64 16.92 -15.10
N PHE A 250 0.96 18.19 -15.35
CA PHE A 250 1.78 18.98 -14.42
C PHE A 250 1.11 19.13 -13.05
N LEU A 251 -0.15 19.55 -12.99
CA LEU A 251 -0.89 19.76 -11.74
C LEU A 251 -1.14 18.44 -10.99
N ALA A 252 -1.49 17.37 -11.71
CA ALA A 252 -1.67 16.04 -11.12
C ALA A 252 -0.35 15.50 -10.56
N SER A 253 0.78 15.75 -11.24
CA SER A 253 2.10 15.35 -10.77
C SER A 253 2.56 16.19 -9.57
N LEU A 254 2.31 17.51 -9.60
CA LEU A 254 2.69 18.43 -8.52
C LEU A 254 1.97 18.11 -7.20
N SER A 255 0.74 17.59 -7.27
CA SER A 255 0.00 17.14 -6.09
C SER A 255 0.42 15.74 -5.63
N ALA A 256 0.40 14.75 -6.54
CA ALA A 256 0.63 13.35 -6.19
C ALA A 256 2.07 13.08 -5.75
N ALA A 257 3.05 13.68 -6.41
CA ALA A 257 4.41 13.20 -6.33
C ALA A 257 5.19 13.65 -5.09
N PRO A 258 5.05 14.89 -4.58
CA PRO A 258 5.58 15.26 -3.27
C PRO A 258 4.93 14.44 -2.15
N ALA A 259 3.60 14.27 -2.19
CA ALA A 259 2.86 13.50 -1.20
C ALA A 259 3.28 12.01 -1.21
N TYR A 260 3.35 11.40 -2.38
CA TYR A 260 3.80 10.00 -2.54
C TYR A 260 5.23 9.81 -2.03
N SER A 261 6.15 10.70 -2.40
CA SER A 261 7.55 10.62 -1.99
C SER A 261 7.70 10.82 -0.48
N TYR A 262 6.99 11.81 0.08
CA TYR A 262 6.94 12.06 1.51
C TYR A 262 6.42 10.84 2.27
N VAL A 263 5.28 10.30 1.87
CA VAL A 263 4.64 9.15 2.52
C VAL A 263 5.53 7.90 2.44
N LYS A 264 6.18 7.66 1.30
CA LYS A 264 7.16 6.56 1.16
C LYS A 264 8.34 6.75 2.11
N MET A 265 8.89 7.96 2.18
CA MET A 265 10.01 8.29 3.05
C MET A 265 9.68 8.14 4.54
N ALA A 266 8.58 8.76 4.95
CA ALA A 266 8.03 8.66 6.29
C ALA A 266 7.82 7.19 6.68
N THR A 267 7.30 6.36 5.77
CA THR A 267 7.10 4.92 6.05
C THR A 267 8.41 4.18 6.30
N PHE A 268 9.48 4.50 5.58
CA PHE A 268 10.78 3.87 5.79
C PHE A 268 11.40 4.27 7.12
N LYS A 269 11.37 5.56 7.45
CA LYS A 269 11.86 6.06 8.74
C LYS A 269 11.04 5.52 9.91
N PHE A 270 9.72 5.47 9.76
CA PHE A 270 8.83 4.86 10.74
C PHE A 270 9.16 3.37 10.97
N PHE A 271 9.44 2.62 9.89
CA PHE A 271 9.89 1.24 10.01
C PHE A 271 11.20 1.13 10.81
N LEU A 272 12.19 1.97 10.51
CA LEU A 272 13.47 1.97 11.24
C LEU A 272 13.30 2.34 12.72
N GLU A 273 12.37 3.23 13.04
CA GLU A 273 12.08 3.61 14.43
C GLU A 273 11.39 2.47 15.19
N VAL A 274 10.34 1.87 14.61
CA VAL A 274 9.58 0.79 15.26
C VAL A 274 10.43 -0.47 15.43
N TYR A 275 11.28 -0.77 14.44
CA TYR A 275 12.15 -1.94 14.49
C TYR A 275 13.59 -1.63 14.95
N GLY A 276 13.89 -0.39 15.30
CA GLY A 276 15.20 0.03 15.81
C GLY A 276 15.69 -0.70 17.06
N PRO A 277 14.81 -1.24 17.95
CA PRO A 277 15.26 -2.09 19.06
C PRO A 277 15.85 -3.45 18.63
N TYR A 278 15.62 -3.90 17.39
CA TYR A 278 16.07 -5.22 16.94
C TYR A 278 17.49 -5.16 16.33
N PRO A 279 18.42 -6.00 16.81
CA PRO A 279 19.83 -5.93 16.43
C PRO A 279 20.06 -6.17 14.93
N GLU A 280 19.21 -6.96 14.28
CA GLU A 280 19.28 -7.24 12.84
C GLU A 280 19.11 -5.95 12.02
N ILE A 281 18.21 -5.07 12.45
CA ILE A 281 17.95 -3.79 11.78
C ILE A 281 19.07 -2.79 12.08
N ARG A 282 19.54 -2.72 13.33
CA ARG A 282 20.69 -1.86 13.66
C ARG A 282 21.96 -2.23 12.91
N ARG A 283 22.22 -3.53 12.71
CA ARG A 283 23.38 -4.04 11.96
C ARG A 283 23.31 -3.74 10.47
N GLU A 284 22.12 -3.70 9.87
CA GLU A 284 21.96 -3.37 8.44
C GLU A 284 22.04 -1.84 8.21
N TYR A 285 21.57 -1.04 9.18
CA TYR A 285 21.47 0.42 9.07
C TYR A 285 22.29 1.17 10.12
N SER A 286 23.51 0.71 10.44
CA SER A 286 24.35 1.30 11.49
C SER A 286 24.60 2.79 11.28
N GLU A 287 24.98 3.18 10.05
CA GLU A 287 25.22 4.58 9.67
C GLU A 287 24.00 5.49 9.91
N TYR A 288 22.78 4.97 9.73
CA TYR A 288 21.55 5.72 9.98
C TYR A 288 21.35 5.97 11.48
N PHE A 289 21.57 4.94 12.31
CA PHE A 289 21.40 5.05 13.75
C PHE A 289 22.54 5.84 14.42
N GLU A 290 23.75 5.83 13.86
CA GLU A 290 24.88 6.64 14.31
C GLU A 290 24.70 8.12 13.99
N ALA A 291 24.02 8.45 12.88
CA ALA A 291 23.76 9.83 12.47
C ALA A 291 22.54 10.48 13.16
N LEU A 292 21.74 9.73 13.92
CA LEU A 292 20.58 10.24 14.63
C LEU A 292 21.02 10.92 15.93
N PRO A 293 20.64 12.21 16.18
CA PRO A 293 20.89 12.83 17.47
C PRO A 293 20.14 12.06 18.58
N ASN A 294 20.82 11.84 19.71
CA ASN A 294 20.27 11.16 20.89
C ASN A 294 19.00 11.86 21.40
#